data_AF-A0A382Y242-F1
#
_entry.id   AF-A0A382Y242-F1
#
_cell.length_a   1.000
_cell.length_b   1.000
_cell.length_c   1.000
_cell.angle_alpha   90.00
_cell.angle_beta   90.00
_cell.angle_gamma   90.00
#
_symmetry.space_group_name_H-M   'P 1'
#
loop_
_entity.id
_entity.type
_entity.pdbx_description
1 polymer ?
#
loop_
_entity_poly.entity_id
_entity_poly.type
_entity_poly.pdbx_seq_one_letter_code
_entity_poly.pdbx_strand_id
1 'polypeptide(L)'
;VKYSSLFVTGLFFSNLFLNAQGYTSGGILHPNQASYDVTYYDLDFNIDPEKHFLKGTTTAHINILKRVDSLKLDLVNAFTVREVKANERKVPFNHKDDVLWVDTPPYNKGKFCKIQVKYDGHPPTAVNPPWDGGFTWEKDTDQNPWIGMSCANEGGKVFFPCKDHPSDRADSMAISVTVPKGLSVASNGI
;
A
#
# COMPACT_ATOMS: atom_id res chain seq x y z
N VAL A 1 21.54 56.65 4.56
CA VAL A 1 21.95 55.22 4.63
C VAL A 1 20.72 54.42 5.09
N LYS A 2 20.05 53.69 4.18
CA LYS A 2 18.88 52.87 4.51
C LYS A 2 19.35 51.42 4.72
N TYR A 3 19.15 50.88 5.92
CA TYR A 3 19.33 49.45 6.17
C TYR A 3 18.02 48.73 5.84
N SER A 4 18.03 47.84 4.85
CA SER A 4 16.96 46.85 4.68
C SER A 4 17.38 45.56 5.39
N SER A 5 16.66 45.17 6.44
CA SER A 5 16.78 43.83 7.00
C SER A 5 15.99 42.86 6.12
N LEU A 6 16.70 41.93 5.49
CA LEU A 6 16.10 40.80 4.79
C LEU A 6 15.83 39.70 5.84
N PHE A 7 14.57 39.44 6.16
CA PHE A 7 14.18 38.26 6.93
C PHE A 7 14.07 37.08 5.97
N VAL A 8 15.01 36.14 6.05
CA VAL A 8 14.90 34.83 5.38
C VAL A 8 14.26 33.88 6.37
N THR A 9 12.96 33.64 6.23
CA THR A 9 12.27 32.55 6.93
C THR A 9 12.61 31.23 6.22
N GLY A 10 13.58 30.50 6.77
CA GLY A 10 13.85 29.13 6.35
C GLY A 10 12.69 28.22 6.77
N LEU A 11 11.93 27.72 5.80
CA LEU A 11 10.98 26.62 5.99
C LEU A 11 11.79 25.34 6.21
N PHE A 12 11.96 24.94 7.48
CA PHE A 12 12.40 23.59 7.82
C PHE A 12 11.24 22.62 7.54
N PHE A 13 11.30 21.91 6.41
CA PHE A 13 10.50 20.70 6.22
C PHE A 13 11.16 19.56 7.00
N SER A 14 10.70 19.32 8.22
CA SER A 14 10.98 18.06 8.90
C SER A 14 10.19 16.96 8.17
N ASN A 15 10.88 16.05 7.48
CA ASN A 15 10.27 14.81 7.02
C ASN A 15 9.91 13.97 8.27
N LEU A 16 8.68 14.11 8.74
CA LEU A 16 8.12 13.24 9.77
C LEU A 16 7.87 11.88 9.13
N PHE A 17 8.72 10.91 9.42
CA PHE A 17 8.47 9.52 9.06
C PHE A 17 7.25 9.01 9.84
N LEU A 18 6.27 8.46 9.13
CA LEU A 18 5.15 7.77 9.76
C LEU A 18 5.65 6.40 10.24
N ASN A 19 5.39 6.04 11.49
CA ASN A 19 5.74 4.72 12.02
C ASN A 19 4.60 3.74 11.73
N ALA A 20 4.91 2.47 11.45
CA ALA A 20 3.86 1.46 11.27
C ALA A 20 3.22 1.00 12.59
N GLN A 21 3.80 1.39 13.72
CA GLN A 21 3.29 1.03 15.05
C GLN A 21 1.84 1.47 15.22
N GLY A 22 1.00 0.55 15.69
CA GLY A 22 -0.42 0.80 15.95
C GLY A 22 -1.35 0.36 14.82
N TYR A 23 -0.82 -0.04 13.66
CA TYR A 23 -1.60 -0.78 12.68
C TYR A 23 -1.78 -2.24 13.12
N THR A 24 -2.96 -2.79 12.92
CA THR A 24 -3.25 -4.19 13.21
C THR A 24 -4.16 -4.77 12.14
N SER A 25 -3.83 -5.95 11.63
CA SER A 25 -4.66 -6.73 10.70
C SER A 25 -5.73 -7.54 11.45
N GLY A 26 -6.81 -7.91 10.76
CA GLY A 26 -7.73 -8.95 11.26
C GLY A 26 -8.74 -8.55 12.34
N GLY A 27 -9.21 -7.30 12.35
CA GLY A 27 -10.34 -6.86 13.17
C GLY A 27 -11.71 -7.39 12.72
N ILE A 28 -12.80 -6.69 13.04
CA ILE A 28 -14.15 -7.10 12.59
C ILE A 28 -14.23 -6.96 11.06
N LEU A 29 -14.55 -8.07 10.37
CA LEU A 29 -14.71 -8.07 8.92
C LEU A 29 -15.91 -7.22 8.49
N HIS A 30 -15.65 -6.15 7.74
CA HIS A 30 -16.69 -5.26 7.25
C HIS A 30 -17.63 -5.98 6.26
N PRO A 31 -18.96 -5.70 6.24
CA PRO A 31 -19.89 -6.34 5.32
C PRO A 31 -19.48 -6.29 3.84
N ASN A 32 -18.95 -5.16 3.36
CA ASN A 32 -18.43 -5.06 1.99
C ASN A 32 -17.20 -5.95 1.76
N GLN A 33 -16.30 -6.10 2.73
CA GLN A 33 -15.19 -7.05 2.62
C GLN A 33 -15.67 -8.50 2.66
N ALA A 34 -16.73 -8.79 3.43
CA ALA A 34 -17.39 -10.10 3.43
C ALA A 34 -18.21 -10.39 2.16
N SER A 35 -18.42 -9.40 1.29
CA SER A 35 -19.19 -9.54 0.05
C SER A 35 -18.38 -10.09 -1.11
N TYR A 36 -17.07 -10.22 -0.94
CA TYR A 36 -16.16 -10.69 -1.98
C TYR A 36 -15.02 -11.52 -1.39
N ASP A 37 -14.34 -12.25 -2.26
CA ASP A 37 -13.18 -13.10 -1.99
C ASP A 37 -12.07 -12.71 -2.97
N VAL A 38 -10.86 -12.44 -2.46
CA VAL A 38 -9.70 -12.12 -3.30
C VAL A 38 -8.94 -13.39 -3.60
N THR A 39 -8.85 -13.76 -4.88
CA THR A 39 -8.18 -15.00 -5.31
C THR A 39 -6.72 -14.78 -5.70
N TYR A 40 -6.39 -13.59 -6.20
CA TYR A 40 -5.04 -13.31 -6.70
C TYR A 40 -4.68 -11.83 -6.57
N TYR A 41 -3.41 -11.59 -6.27
CA TYR A 41 -2.79 -10.26 -6.33
C TYR A 41 -1.66 -10.24 -7.36
N ASP A 42 -1.70 -9.24 -8.24
CA ASP A 42 -0.55 -8.82 -9.04
C ASP A 42 0.00 -7.53 -8.44
N LEU A 43 1.22 -7.58 -7.91
CA LEU A 43 1.87 -6.47 -7.23
C LEU A 43 3.07 -6.02 -8.05
N ASP A 44 3.07 -4.76 -8.48
CA ASP A 44 4.19 -4.13 -9.16
C ASP A 44 4.64 -2.90 -8.36
N PHE A 45 5.85 -2.95 -7.81
CA PHE A 45 6.44 -1.92 -6.98
C PHE A 45 7.68 -1.32 -7.63
N ASN A 46 7.80 0.00 -7.56
CA ASN A 46 9.03 0.73 -7.83
C ASN A 46 9.48 1.41 -6.54
N ILE A 47 10.65 1.01 -6.05
CA ILE A 47 11.23 1.46 -4.79
C ILE A 47 12.34 2.46 -5.07
N ASP A 48 12.26 3.63 -4.44
CA ASP A 48 13.31 4.65 -4.41
C ASP A 48 13.90 4.71 -2.99
N PRO A 49 15.05 4.05 -2.75
CA PRO A 49 15.67 3.99 -1.42
C PRO A 49 16.25 5.33 -0.96
N GLU A 50 16.57 6.26 -1.85
CA GLU A 50 17.08 7.57 -1.43
C GLU A 50 15.95 8.44 -0.87
N LYS A 51 14.76 8.29 -1.42
CA LYS A 51 13.57 9.05 -1.01
C LYS A 51 12.69 8.34 0.01
N HIS A 52 12.99 7.08 0.35
CA HIS A 52 12.11 6.20 1.13
C HIS A 52 10.70 6.16 0.54
N PHE A 53 10.63 6.03 -0.79
CA PHE A 53 9.40 6.23 -1.56
C PHE A 53 9.04 4.98 -2.35
N LEU A 54 7.75 4.70 -2.42
CA LEU A 54 7.19 3.58 -3.18
C LEU A 54 6.17 4.12 -4.19
N LYS A 55 6.26 3.64 -5.42
CA LYS A 55 5.17 3.69 -6.40
C LYS A 55 4.67 2.27 -6.62
N GLY A 56 3.37 2.08 -6.53
CA GLY A 56 2.75 0.76 -6.61
C GLY A 56 1.62 0.72 -7.63
N THR A 57 1.51 -0.42 -8.30
CA THR A 57 0.29 -0.86 -8.98
C THR A 57 -0.12 -2.21 -8.39
N THR A 58 -1.31 -2.27 -7.81
CA THR A 58 -1.90 -3.52 -7.31
C THR A 58 -3.09 -3.87 -8.18
N THR A 59 -3.12 -5.09 -8.70
CA THR A 59 -4.32 -5.65 -9.34
C THR A 59 -4.84 -6.81 -8.51
N ALA A 60 -6.03 -6.66 -7.93
CA ALA A 60 -6.73 -7.70 -7.21
C ALA A 60 -7.75 -8.40 -8.12
N HIS A 61 -7.72 -9.72 -8.14
CA HIS A 61 -8.71 -10.57 -8.80
C HIS A 61 -9.74 -11.03 -7.77
N ILE A 62 -11.01 -10.68 -8.00
CA ILE A 62 -12.05 -10.73 -6.98
C ILE A 62 -13.25 -11.54 -7.47
N ASN A 63 -13.69 -12.49 -6.65
CA ASN A 63 -14.96 -13.20 -6.78
C ASN A 63 -16.04 -12.57 -5.90
N ILE A 64 -17.18 -12.23 -6.47
CA ILE A 64 -18.29 -11.59 -5.75
C ILE A 64 -19.16 -12.65 -5.10
N LEU A 65 -19.25 -12.63 -3.77
CA LEU A 65 -20.00 -13.58 -2.94
C LEU A 65 -21.44 -13.12 -2.65
N LYS A 66 -21.65 -11.80 -2.60
CA LYS A 66 -22.95 -11.16 -2.39
C LYS A 66 -23.08 -9.94 -3.29
N ARG A 67 -24.30 -9.51 -3.58
CA ARG A 67 -24.52 -8.29 -4.37
C ARG A 67 -23.86 -7.10 -3.66
N VAL A 68 -23.10 -6.32 -4.43
CA VAL A 68 -22.35 -5.17 -3.93
C VAL A 68 -22.19 -4.12 -5.04
N ASP A 69 -22.14 -2.85 -4.67
CA ASP A 69 -21.90 -1.71 -5.56
C ASP A 69 -20.65 -0.90 -5.17
N SER A 70 -20.02 -1.21 -4.04
CA SER A 70 -18.78 -0.59 -3.59
C SER A 70 -17.85 -1.61 -2.92
N LEU A 71 -16.57 -1.56 -3.25
CA LEU A 71 -15.57 -2.43 -2.63
C LEU A 71 -14.76 -1.64 -1.61
N LYS A 72 -14.50 -2.26 -0.45
CA LYS A 72 -13.65 -1.71 0.61
C LYS A 72 -12.32 -2.47 0.60
N LEU A 73 -11.23 -1.76 0.40
CA LEU A 73 -9.85 -2.24 0.59
C LEU A 73 -9.22 -1.43 1.72
N ASP A 74 -8.25 -2.02 2.42
CA ASP A 74 -7.47 -1.35 3.46
C ASP A 74 -6.14 -0.89 2.86
N LEU A 75 -5.78 0.37 3.10
CA LEU A 75 -4.53 0.99 2.64
C LEU A 75 -4.22 2.18 3.53
N VAL A 76 -3.04 2.24 4.12
CA VAL A 76 -2.67 3.37 4.99
C VAL A 76 -2.68 4.70 4.23
N ASN A 77 -3.07 5.79 4.91
CA ASN A 77 -3.12 7.15 4.38
C ASN A 77 -1.73 7.72 4.02
N ALA A 78 -0.65 7.00 4.35
CA ALA A 78 0.70 7.31 3.90
C ALA A 78 0.84 7.29 2.37
N PHE A 79 -0.08 6.60 1.69
CA PHE A 79 -0.16 6.54 0.24
C PHE A 79 -1.22 7.48 -0.32
N THR A 80 -0.90 8.10 -1.45
CA THR A 80 -1.88 8.78 -2.30
C THR A 80 -2.33 7.82 -3.39
N VAL A 81 -3.63 7.49 -3.42
CA VAL A 81 -4.21 6.74 -4.55
C VAL A 81 -4.40 7.69 -5.73
N ARG A 82 -3.82 7.33 -6.88
CA ARG A 82 -3.81 8.14 -8.10
C ARG A 82 -4.92 7.75 -9.07
N GLU A 83 -5.19 6.46 -9.18
CA GLU A 83 -6.15 5.92 -10.13
C GLU A 83 -6.66 4.57 -9.63
N VAL A 84 -7.98 4.35 -9.78
CA VAL A 84 -8.58 3.04 -9.61
C VAL A 84 -9.33 2.66 -10.88
N LYS A 85 -9.18 1.40 -11.30
CA LYS A 85 -9.92 0.81 -12.41
C LYS A 85 -10.63 -0.46 -11.98
N ALA A 86 -11.89 -0.60 -12.38
CA ALA A 86 -12.65 -1.83 -12.30
C ALA A 86 -12.85 -2.41 -13.70
N ASN A 87 -12.32 -3.61 -13.97
CA ASN A 87 -12.31 -4.23 -15.30
C ASN A 87 -11.85 -3.25 -16.39
N GLU A 88 -10.66 -2.66 -16.19
CA GLU A 88 -9.99 -1.69 -17.08
C GLU A 88 -10.65 -0.30 -17.21
N ARG A 89 -11.86 -0.12 -16.69
CA ARG A 89 -12.56 1.18 -16.67
C ARG A 89 -12.23 1.96 -15.41
N LYS A 90 -11.87 3.23 -15.57
CA LYS A 90 -11.67 4.14 -14.44
C LYS A 90 -12.94 4.26 -13.62
N VAL A 91 -12.81 4.23 -12.31
CA VAL A 91 -13.92 4.37 -11.37
C VAL A 91 -13.59 5.41 -10.30
N PRO A 92 -14.60 6.08 -9.73
CA PRO A 92 -14.41 6.91 -8.56
C PRO A 92 -13.93 6.09 -7.36
N PHE A 93 -13.22 6.76 -6.47
CA PHE A 93 -12.76 6.18 -5.23
C PHE A 93 -12.62 7.27 -4.16
N ASN A 94 -12.59 6.84 -2.91
CA ASN A 94 -12.29 7.70 -1.77
C ASN A 94 -11.31 6.98 -0.84
N HIS A 95 -10.15 7.59 -0.60
CA HIS A 95 -9.14 7.09 0.31
C HIS A 95 -9.01 8.02 1.50
N LYS A 96 -9.42 7.54 2.67
CA LYS A 96 -9.33 8.25 3.95
C LYS A 96 -9.34 7.25 5.09
N ASP A 97 -8.88 7.67 6.27
CA ASP A 97 -8.96 6.87 7.49
C ASP A 97 -8.40 5.43 7.31
N ASP A 98 -7.31 5.31 6.53
CA ASP A 98 -6.64 4.05 6.18
C ASP A 98 -7.50 3.04 5.40
N VAL A 99 -8.56 3.54 4.75
CA VAL A 99 -9.52 2.76 3.97
C VAL A 99 -9.70 3.35 2.57
N LEU A 100 -9.58 2.48 1.57
CA LEU A 100 -9.88 2.76 0.18
C LEU A 100 -11.26 2.21 -0.19
N TRP A 101 -12.21 3.13 -0.40
CA TRP A 101 -13.51 2.83 -0.98
C TRP A 101 -13.45 2.98 -2.49
N VAL A 102 -13.89 1.96 -3.22
CA VAL A 102 -13.94 1.92 -4.68
C VAL A 102 -15.38 1.83 -5.15
N ASP A 103 -15.84 2.82 -5.90
CA ASP A 103 -17.21 2.86 -6.43
C ASP A 103 -17.29 2.01 -7.68
N THR A 104 -17.94 0.85 -7.58
CA THR A 104 -18.04 -0.10 -8.69
C THR A 104 -19.43 -0.03 -9.33
N PRO A 105 -19.57 -0.44 -10.60
CA PRO A 105 -20.88 -0.83 -11.09
C PRO A 105 -21.45 -1.96 -10.20
N PRO A 106 -22.77 -2.02 -9.96
CA PRO A 106 -23.35 -3.09 -9.15
C PRO A 106 -22.99 -4.48 -9.70
N TYR A 107 -22.30 -5.27 -8.88
CA TYR A 107 -22.00 -6.66 -9.16
C TYR A 107 -22.99 -7.57 -8.44
N ASN A 108 -23.44 -8.60 -9.16
CA ASN A 108 -24.23 -9.69 -8.57
C ASN A 108 -23.30 -10.82 -8.10
N LYS A 109 -23.81 -11.65 -7.19
CA LYS A 109 -23.12 -12.87 -6.74
C LYS A 109 -22.66 -13.72 -7.94
N GLY A 110 -21.47 -14.29 -7.83
CA GLY A 110 -20.85 -15.15 -8.83
C GLY A 110 -20.15 -14.39 -9.96
N LYS A 111 -20.11 -13.05 -9.92
CA LYS A 111 -19.32 -12.26 -10.86
C LYS A 111 -17.85 -12.22 -10.45
N PHE A 112 -17.01 -12.15 -11.47
CA PHE A 112 -15.59 -11.88 -11.33
C PHE A 112 -15.31 -10.43 -11.71
N CYS A 113 -14.42 -9.77 -10.97
CA CYS A 113 -13.89 -8.46 -11.37
C CYS A 113 -12.41 -8.30 -11.02
N LYS A 114 -11.75 -7.42 -11.75
CA LYS A 114 -10.38 -6.97 -11.48
C LYS A 114 -10.41 -5.54 -10.97
N ILE A 115 -9.80 -5.30 -9.83
CA ILE A 115 -9.59 -3.95 -9.28
C ILE A 115 -8.12 -3.63 -9.36
N GLN A 116 -7.76 -2.66 -10.21
CA GLN A 116 -6.42 -2.14 -10.32
C GLN A 116 -6.33 -0.80 -9.61
N VAL A 117 -5.34 -0.64 -8.73
CA VAL A 117 -5.08 0.58 -7.95
C VAL A 117 -3.65 1.02 -8.24
N LYS A 118 -3.49 2.27 -8.67
CA LYS A 118 -2.18 2.94 -8.76
C LYS A 118 -2.05 3.92 -7.60
N TYR A 119 -0.93 3.87 -6.91
CA TYR A 119 -0.71 4.65 -5.71
C TYR A 119 0.79 4.93 -5.52
N ASP A 120 1.09 5.95 -4.74
CA ASP A 120 2.47 6.28 -4.40
C ASP A 120 2.55 7.05 -3.07
N GLY A 121 3.67 6.96 -2.38
CA GLY A 121 3.84 7.57 -1.07
C GLY A 121 5.08 7.12 -0.33
N HIS A 122 5.18 7.60 0.91
CA HIS A 122 6.22 7.19 1.85
C HIS A 122 5.60 6.17 2.78
N PRO A 123 5.90 4.87 2.62
CA PRO A 123 5.27 3.87 3.45
C PRO A 123 5.74 4.00 4.90
N PRO A 124 4.95 3.50 5.87
CA PRO A 124 5.33 3.55 7.27
C PRO A 124 6.65 2.82 7.53
N THR A 125 7.53 3.42 8.32
CA THR A 125 8.84 2.88 8.69
C THR A 125 8.71 1.94 9.89
N ALA A 126 9.50 0.86 9.87
CA ALA A 126 9.67 -0.05 10.98
C ALA A 126 10.52 0.60 12.09
N VAL A 127 10.02 0.57 13.33
CA VAL A 127 10.71 1.15 14.49
C VAL A 127 11.73 0.18 15.09
N ASN A 128 11.39 -1.11 15.13
CA ASN A 128 12.23 -2.17 15.69
C ASN A 128 12.01 -3.50 14.94
N PRO A 129 12.49 -3.60 13.69
CA PRO A 129 12.32 -4.80 12.89
C PRO A 129 13.02 -6.02 13.53
N PRO A 130 12.45 -7.23 13.47
CA PRO A 130 11.20 -7.61 12.79
C PRO A 130 9.95 -7.53 13.70
N TRP A 131 10.07 -7.04 14.93
CA TRP A 131 9.01 -7.11 15.95
C TRP A 131 7.97 -6.00 15.80
N ASP A 132 8.41 -4.81 15.40
CA ASP A 132 7.58 -3.67 15.06
C ASP A 132 7.75 -3.38 13.56
N GLY A 133 6.74 -3.74 12.77
CA GLY A 133 6.81 -3.83 11.32
C GLY A 133 6.78 -2.49 10.58
N GLY A 134 6.83 -2.54 9.25
CA GLY A 134 6.98 -1.43 8.33
C GLY A 134 8.14 -1.67 7.36
N PHE A 135 8.49 -0.63 6.61
CA PHE A 135 9.71 -0.61 5.82
C PHE A 135 10.92 -0.31 6.68
N THR A 136 11.98 -1.09 6.51
CA THR A 136 13.33 -0.75 6.99
C THR A 136 14.05 -0.01 5.87
N TRP A 137 14.63 1.15 6.19
CA TRP A 137 15.43 1.95 5.26
C TRP A 137 16.82 2.18 5.86
N GLU A 138 17.74 1.28 5.59
CA GLU A 138 19.08 1.30 6.17
C GLU A 138 20.17 1.22 5.09
N LYS A 139 21.41 1.13 5.54
CA LYS A 139 22.56 0.85 4.68
C LYS A 139 23.31 -0.36 5.20
N ASP A 140 23.86 -1.15 4.30
CA ASP A 140 24.79 -2.21 4.65
C ASP A 140 26.16 -1.66 5.10
N THR A 141 27.09 -2.55 5.42
CA THR A 141 28.46 -2.20 5.83
C THR A 141 29.23 -1.45 4.74
N ASP A 142 28.89 -1.66 3.48
CA ASP A 142 29.52 -1.04 2.31
C ASP A 142 28.79 0.24 1.86
N GLN A 143 27.84 0.73 2.67
CA GLN A 143 27.01 1.92 2.43
C GLN A 143 26.00 1.80 1.29
N ASN A 144 25.72 0.59 0.78
CA ASN A 144 24.66 0.37 -0.18
C ASN A 144 23.29 0.39 0.52
N PRO A 145 22.21 0.84 -0.16
CA PRO A 145 20.87 0.78 0.39
C PRO A 145 20.44 -0.64 0.77
N TRP A 146 19.92 -0.80 1.99
CA TRP A 146 19.33 -2.03 2.52
C TRP A 146 17.86 -1.77 2.87
N ILE A 147 16.96 -2.48 2.20
CA ILE A 147 15.51 -2.28 2.32
C ILE A 147 14.87 -3.59 2.79
N GLY A 148 14.07 -3.50 3.85
CA GLY A 148 13.32 -4.63 4.40
C GLY A 148 11.83 -4.32 4.53
N MET A 149 11.00 -5.35 4.56
CA MET A 149 9.56 -5.25 4.83
C MET A 149 9.17 -6.29 5.88
N SER A 150 8.59 -5.83 6.99
CA SER A 150 7.99 -6.69 8.03
C SER A 150 6.55 -6.24 8.25
N CYS A 151 5.56 -7.13 8.18
CA CYS A 151 4.14 -6.72 8.29
C CYS A 151 3.25 -7.79 8.92
N ALA A 152 3.82 -8.67 9.76
CA ALA A 152 3.10 -9.81 10.31
C ALA A 152 1.88 -9.40 11.16
N ASN A 153 2.01 -8.31 11.93
CA ASN A 153 0.93 -7.78 12.77
C ASN A 153 0.15 -6.67 12.05
N GLU A 154 0.85 -5.80 11.35
CA GLU A 154 0.31 -4.58 10.75
C GLU A 154 -0.57 -4.88 9.53
N GLY A 155 -0.27 -5.98 8.83
CA GLY A 155 -0.97 -6.44 7.65
C GLY A 155 -0.47 -5.84 6.34
N GLY A 156 -1.05 -6.29 5.23
CA GLY A 156 -0.63 -5.87 3.88
C GLY A 156 -0.87 -4.38 3.61
N LYS A 157 -1.82 -3.76 4.31
CA LYS A 157 -2.25 -2.37 4.10
C LYS A 157 -1.12 -1.34 4.26
N VAL A 158 -0.03 -1.69 4.93
CA VAL A 158 1.13 -0.80 5.11
C VAL A 158 1.98 -0.65 3.84
N PHE A 159 1.76 -1.47 2.80
CA PHE A 159 2.48 -1.34 1.53
C PHE A 159 1.65 -1.57 0.27
N PHE A 160 0.45 -2.17 0.36
CA PHE A 160 -0.46 -2.30 -0.77
C PHE A 160 -1.94 -2.37 -0.38
N PRO A 161 -2.86 -1.91 -1.26
CA PRO A 161 -4.30 -2.00 -1.01
C PRO A 161 -4.76 -3.46 -1.05
N CYS A 162 -5.34 -3.94 0.05
CA CYS A 162 -5.76 -5.33 0.18
C CYS A 162 -7.01 -5.51 1.03
N LYS A 163 -7.56 -6.72 1.06
CA LYS A 163 -8.52 -7.12 2.09
C LYS A 163 -7.69 -7.61 3.28
N ASP A 164 -7.39 -6.73 4.22
CA ASP A 164 -6.42 -6.98 5.27
C ASP A 164 -7.05 -7.73 6.46
N HIS A 165 -7.43 -8.97 6.21
CA HIS A 165 -8.07 -9.83 7.19
C HIS A 165 -7.62 -11.30 6.99
N PRO A 166 -7.17 -12.00 8.05
CA PRO A 166 -6.58 -13.33 7.94
C PRO A 166 -7.58 -14.43 7.51
N SER A 167 -8.88 -14.15 7.58
CA SER A 167 -9.90 -15.08 7.06
C SER A 167 -9.97 -15.13 5.53
N ASP A 168 -9.28 -14.23 4.82
CA ASP A 168 -9.30 -14.14 3.36
C ASP A 168 -7.89 -14.25 2.80
N ARG A 169 -7.41 -15.48 2.72
CA ARG A 169 -6.11 -15.75 2.11
C ARG A 169 -6.29 -15.84 0.60
N ALA A 170 -5.62 -14.96 -0.14
CA ALA A 170 -5.53 -15.11 -1.59
C ALA A 170 -4.83 -16.43 -1.96
N ASP A 171 -5.33 -17.09 -3.01
CA ASP A 171 -4.82 -18.37 -3.49
C ASP A 171 -3.36 -18.26 -3.97
N SER A 172 -3.04 -17.13 -4.59
CA SER A 172 -1.70 -16.87 -5.16
C SER A 172 -1.42 -15.37 -5.31
N MET A 173 -0.16 -15.03 -5.56
CA MET A 173 0.26 -13.67 -5.87
C MET A 173 1.49 -13.68 -6.79
N ALA A 174 1.63 -12.63 -7.61
CA ALA A 174 2.90 -12.28 -8.24
C ALA A 174 3.40 -10.96 -7.66
N ILE A 175 4.72 -10.88 -7.48
CA ILE A 175 5.40 -9.72 -6.92
C ILE A 175 6.53 -9.34 -7.88
N SER A 176 6.37 -8.19 -8.53
CA SER A 176 7.37 -7.55 -9.37
C SER A 176 7.91 -6.34 -8.63
N VAL A 177 9.23 -6.24 -8.50
CA VAL A 177 9.88 -5.12 -7.80
C VAL A 177 10.98 -4.55 -8.68
N THR A 178 10.84 -3.27 -9.00
CA THR A 178 11.85 -2.45 -9.65
C THR A 178 12.64 -1.70 -8.60
N VAL A 179 13.97 -1.86 -8.64
CA VAL A 179 14.94 -1.20 -7.76
C VAL A 179 16.04 -0.52 -8.59
N PRO A 180 16.77 0.44 -8.02
CA PRO A 180 17.98 0.99 -8.64
C PRO A 180 18.96 -0.10 -9.09
N LYS A 181 19.71 0.19 -10.16
CA LYS A 181 20.74 -0.71 -10.68
C LYS A 181 21.78 -1.01 -9.60
N GLY A 182 22.16 -2.28 -9.47
CA GLY A 182 23.13 -2.74 -8.47
C GLY A 182 22.49 -3.33 -7.21
N LEU A 183 21.18 -3.12 -7.01
CA LEU A 183 20.43 -3.81 -5.97
C LEU A 183 19.79 -5.10 -6.50
N SER A 184 19.59 -6.05 -5.59
CA SER A 184 18.87 -7.30 -5.84
C SER A 184 17.65 -7.37 -4.94
N VAL A 185 16.64 -8.13 -5.36
CA VAL A 185 15.38 -8.30 -4.61
C VAL A 185 15.21 -9.77 -4.26
N ALA A 186 14.83 -10.02 -3.01
CA ALA A 186 14.33 -11.31 -2.55
C ALA A 186 12.90 -11.11 -2.02
N SER A 187 11.99 -12.03 -2.38
CA SER A 187 10.59 -11.98 -2.00
C SER A 187 10.04 -13.40 -1.82
N ASN A 188 8.89 -13.52 -1.19
CA ASN A 188 8.15 -14.79 -1.15
C ASN A 188 7.69 -15.16 -2.56
N GLY A 189 7.97 -16.40 -2.98
CA GLY A 189 7.70 -16.89 -4.32
C GLY A 189 8.69 -17.97 -4.71
N ILE A 190 8.48 -18.57 -5.89
CA ILE A 190 9.32 -19.63 -6.47
C ILE A 190 9.94 -19.11 -7.76
#